data_AF-A0A665X3D1-F1
#
_entry.id   AF-A0A665X3D1-F1
#
_cell.length_a   1.000
_cell.length_b   1.000
_cell.length_c   1.000
_cell.angle_alpha   90.00
_cell.angle_beta   90.00
_cell.angle_gamma   90.00
#
_symmetry.space_group_name_H-M   'P 1'
#
loop_
_entity.id
_entity.type
_entity.pdbx_description
1 polymer ?
#
loop_
_entity_poly.entity_id
_entity_poly.type
_entity_poly.pdbx_seq_one_letter_code
_entity_poly.pdbx_strand_id
1 'polypeptide(L)'
;TSKVGKDENVPPPPAVYSHYTDDILRNVVKCLRERKEILKEKVIDPYATSPEITPPVTKNAEEKKKKAEEKRLEAEKRAEEERLAEEARKVAKILPDINYSCFDIFFHPIETKMDSILGTTIDPFTDRRYITWLTVVAVAYNYNVWFCPARLAFPYHNPTINPLWIFFDIASDMVNVIDIIIWQPRLQFVKAGDIIKDRAMAKVHYRKSQRFKADIFSILPFDLLCLHFGLSSIYRLNRFIKIESFFEFSDRLESIMAKAYIWRVARTTGYLLYMLHLNACVYYVASVHQGLATTTWVYDGNGTAYLRCYYYAVRSLINIGGLPEPVTTFEISFQMANFFIGVFVFSSLIGQMRDVIGAATAGQTYFRASMDGCVAYMNTYRIPKIVQNRVRTWYNYTWAAQGMLDESELLDKMPLVMKTAIAVDINLATFQKIALFQGCDQQMLVDMLLRLKSIIYLPGDFVVKKGDIGKEMYIIKSGAVQVVGGPDNSIVFVTLKAGSVFGEISLLQSAKDGGNRRTANVKAHGFANLFVLEKKDLFDILVHYPESQKVLARKGRKLTKAKGPAAAKTNEEKQKGLTLFGQKPPTPKLLKAFASICKLKVKFSFMLNFY
;
A
#
# COMPACT_ATOMS: atom_id res chain seq x y z
N THR A 1 -65.35 -44.58 -52.61
CA THR A 1 -64.13 -44.48 -53.45
C THR A 1 -63.41 -43.21 -53.00
N SER A 2 -62.20 -43.17 -52.49
CA SER A 2 -61.06 -44.08 -52.39
C SER A 2 -60.29 -43.72 -51.09
N LYS A 3 -59.65 -44.72 -50.47
CA LYS A 3 -58.68 -44.55 -49.39
C LYS A 3 -57.44 -43.84 -49.94
N VAL A 4 -56.93 -42.83 -49.23
CA VAL A 4 -55.54 -42.36 -49.37
C VAL A 4 -54.99 -42.15 -47.96
N GLY A 5 -53.89 -42.84 -47.67
CA GLY A 5 -53.26 -42.92 -46.35
C GLY A 5 -52.65 -41.60 -45.90
N LYS A 6 -52.70 -41.38 -44.58
CA LYS A 6 -51.84 -40.41 -43.89
C LYS A 6 -50.49 -41.06 -43.71
N ASP A 7 -49.55 -40.77 -44.60
CA ASP A 7 -48.13 -40.96 -44.29
C ASP A 7 -47.73 -39.93 -43.23
N GLU A 8 -47.12 -40.45 -42.16
CA GLU A 8 -46.55 -39.68 -41.08
C GLU A 8 -45.37 -38.84 -41.62
N ASN A 9 -45.37 -37.54 -41.30
CA ASN A 9 -44.24 -36.65 -41.47
C ASN A 9 -43.09 -37.10 -40.56
N VAL A 10 -42.31 -38.09 -41.00
CA VAL A 10 -41.01 -38.40 -40.40
C VAL A 10 -40.04 -37.33 -40.88
N PRO A 11 -39.43 -36.52 -39.98
CA PRO A 11 -38.41 -35.56 -40.40
C PRO A 11 -37.24 -36.32 -41.05
N PRO A 12 -36.63 -35.78 -42.12
CA PRO A 12 -35.52 -36.45 -42.78
C PRO A 12 -34.40 -36.71 -41.78
N PRO A 13 -33.69 -37.86 -41.88
CA PRO A 13 -32.59 -38.16 -40.98
C PRO A 13 -31.54 -37.03 -41.06
N PRO A 14 -30.96 -36.61 -39.92
CA PRO A 14 -29.99 -35.54 -39.90
C PRO A 14 -28.81 -35.88 -40.83
N ALA A 15 -28.38 -34.92 -41.64
CA ALA A 15 -27.26 -35.10 -42.55
C ALA A 15 -25.98 -35.38 -41.74
N VAL A 16 -25.50 -36.62 -41.79
CA VAL A 16 -24.25 -37.04 -41.12
C VAL A 16 -23.09 -36.75 -42.07
N TYR A 17 -22.42 -35.62 -41.88
CA TYR A 17 -21.24 -35.25 -42.67
C TYR A 17 -19.95 -35.98 -42.20
N SER A 18 -19.93 -36.47 -40.96
CA SER A 18 -18.85 -37.29 -40.39
C SER A 18 -19.38 -38.13 -39.23
N HIS A 19 -19.37 -39.45 -39.37
CA HIS A 19 -19.85 -40.39 -38.34
C HIS A 19 -19.11 -40.24 -37.01
N TYR A 20 -17.80 -40.02 -37.06
CA TYR A 20 -16.98 -39.83 -35.87
C TYR A 20 -17.41 -38.61 -35.06
N THR A 21 -17.73 -37.50 -35.73
CA THR A 21 -18.13 -36.26 -35.07
C THR A 21 -19.54 -36.37 -34.48
N ASP A 22 -20.45 -37.07 -35.18
CA ASP A 22 -21.82 -37.27 -34.71
C ASP A 22 -21.88 -38.21 -33.49
N ASP A 23 -21.05 -39.25 -33.47
CA ASP A 23 -20.96 -40.17 -32.31
C ASP A 23 -20.37 -39.48 -31.08
N ILE A 24 -19.39 -38.59 -31.25
CA ILE A 24 -18.87 -37.76 -30.15
C ILE A 24 -19.96 -36.82 -29.64
N LEU A 25 -20.65 -36.11 -30.53
CA LEU A 25 -21.74 -35.20 -30.14
C LEU A 25 -22.86 -35.94 -29.41
N ARG A 26 -23.25 -37.13 -29.87
CA ARG A 26 -24.26 -37.97 -29.20
C ARG A 26 -23.80 -38.42 -27.81
N ASN A 27 -22.54 -38.83 -27.67
CA ASN A 27 -21.98 -39.19 -26.36
C ASN A 27 -21.93 -38.01 -25.39
N VAL A 28 -21.56 -36.82 -25.88
CA VAL A 28 -21.56 -35.59 -25.09
C VAL A 28 -22.98 -35.23 -24.64
N VAL A 29 -23.96 -35.30 -25.56
CA VAL A 29 -25.37 -35.03 -25.23
C VAL A 29 -25.92 -36.04 -24.22
N LYS A 30 -25.53 -37.32 -24.33
CA LYS A 30 -25.90 -38.36 -23.37
C LYS A 30 -25.33 -38.07 -21.98
N CYS A 31 -24.03 -37.78 -21.88
CA CYS A 31 -23.37 -37.40 -20.62
C CYS A 31 -23.97 -36.14 -19.98
N LEU A 32 -24.32 -35.13 -20.79
CA LEU A 32 -24.97 -33.90 -20.30
C LEU A 32 -26.37 -34.17 -19.76
N ARG A 33 -27.12 -35.09 -20.39
CA ARG A 33 -28.45 -35.49 -19.93
C ARG A 33 -28.38 -36.27 -18.62
N GLU A 34 -27.43 -37.20 -18.50
CA GLU A 34 -27.18 -37.94 -17.26
C GLU A 34 -26.77 -37.01 -16.10
N ARG A 35 -25.86 -36.06 -16.35
CA ARG A 35 -25.50 -35.03 -15.34
C ARG A 35 -26.67 -34.15 -14.92
N LYS A 36 -27.53 -33.77 -15.87
CA LYS A 36 -28.72 -32.96 -15.57
C LYS A 36 -29.70 -33.71 -14.67
N GLU A 37 -29.89 -35.00 -14.88
CA GLU A 37 -30.76 -35.82 -14.03
C GLU A 37 -30.15 -36.04 -12.63
N ILE A 38 -28.84 -36.29 -12.52
CA ILE A 38 -28.15 -36.37 -11.22
C ILE A 38 -28.27 -35.04 -10.44
N LEU A 39 -28.15 -33.90 -11.13
CA LEU A 39 -28.30 -32.59 -10.49
C LEU A 39 -29.75 -32.31 -10.07
N LYS A 40 -30.74 -32.73 -10.86
CA LYS A 40 -32.16 -32.67 -10.46
C LYS A 40 -32.41 -33.50 -9.21
N GLU A 41 -31.85 -34.70 -9.15
CA GLU A 41 -32.01 -35.60 -8.01
C GLU A 41 -31.36 -35.02 -6.74
N LYS A 42 -30.18 -34.39 -6.86
CA LYS A 42 -29.53 -33.66 -5.74
C LYS A 42 -30.27 -32.40 -5.27
N VAL A 43 -31.09 -31.78 -6.13
CA VAL A 43 -31.93 -30.64 -5.74
C VAL A 43 -33.15 -31.12 -4.93
N ILE A 44 -33.61 -32.35 -5.19
CA ILE A 44 -34.75 -32.97 -4.48
C ILE A 44 -34.30 -33.60 -3.15
N ASP A 45 -33.14 -34.27 -3.14
CA ASP A 45 -32.51 -34.81 -1.93
C ASP A 45 -31.01 -34.43 -1.87
N PRO A 46 -30.63 -33.48 -0.99
CA PRO A 46 -29.24 -33.04 -0.83
C PRO A 46 -28.26 -34.14 -0.38
N TYR A 47 -28.75 -35.31 0.06
CA TYR A 47 -27.94 -36.42 0.59
C TYR A 47 -27.93 -37.69 -0.26
N ALA A 48 -28.51 -37.67 -1.48
CA ALA A 48 -28.46 -38.82 -2.38
C ALA A 48 -27.01 -39.15 -2.82
N THR A 49 -26.47 -40.28 -2.33
CA THR A 49 -25.14 -40.82 -2.66
C THR A 49 -25.10 -41.49 -4.03
N SER A 50 -24.11 -41.15 -4.86
CA SER A 50 -23.80 -41.89 -6.10
C SER A 50 -23.47 -43.36 -5.82
N PRO A 51 -23.81 -44.29 -6.72
CA PRO A 51 -23.48 -45.70 -6.59
C PRO A 51 -22.01 -45.94 -6.99
N GLU A 52 -21.08 -45.40 -6.22
CA GLU A 52 -19.71 -45.88 -6.18
C GLU A 52 -19.40 -46.30 -4.74
N ILE A 53 -19.33 -47.60 -4.52
CA ILE A 53 -18.92 -48.19 -3.24
C ILE A 53 -17.46 -47.81 -3.00
N THR A 54 -17.25 -46.77 -2.20
CA THR A 54 -15.99 -46.56 -1.49
C THR A 54 -16.13 -47.12 -0.08
N PRO A 55 -15.16 -47.91 0.42
CA PRO A 55 -15.26 -48.47 1.77
C PRO A 55 -15.19 -47.34 2.82
N PRO A 56 -15.74 -47.55 4.02
CA PRO A 56 -15.87 -46.48 5.00
C PRO A 56 -14.49 -46.04 5.49
N VAL A 57 -14.15 -44.78 5.23
CA VAL A 57 -12.92 -44.16 5.71
C VAL A 57 -13.08 -43.80 7.17
N THR A 58 -12.39 -44.51 8.05
CA THR A 58 -12.16 -44.06 9.43
C THR A 58 -11.25 -42.83 9.39
N LYS A 59 -11.58 -41.77 10.14
CA LYS A 59 -10.81 -40.50 10.21
C LYS A 59 -9.29 -40.70 10.42
N ASN A 60 -8.91 -41.80 11.08
CA ASN A 60 -7.51 -42.17 11.31
C ASN A 60 -6.73 -42.55 10.03
N ALA A 61 -7.39 -43.04 8.99
CA ALA A 61 -6.73 -43.46 7.74
C ALA A 61 -6.41 -42.26 6.84
N GLU A 62 -7.28 -41.24 6.81
CA GLU A 62 -7.06 -40.00 6.08
C GLU A 62 -5.98 -39.14 6.73
N GLU A 63 -5.96 -39.09 8.07
CA GLU A 63 -4.92 -38.40 8.83
C GLU A 63 -3.55 -39.09 8.71
N LYS A 64 -3.52 -40.44 8.65
CA LYS A 64 -2.29 -41.19 8.33
C LYS A 64 -1.83 -40.98 6.89
N LYS A 65 -2.74 -40.90 5.91
CA LYS A 65 -2.39 -40.57 4.52
C LYS A 65 -1.81 -39.17 4.41
N LYS A 66 -2.44 -38.16 5.04
CA LYS A 66 -1.91 -36.80 5.08
C LYS A 66 -0.53 -36.75 5.73
N LYS A 67 -0.33 -37.37 6.89
CA LYS A 67 1.01 -37.45 7.53
C LYS A 67 2.04 -38.20 6.70
N ALA A 68 1.64 -39.23 5.95
CA ALA A 68 2.53 -39.97 5.07
C ALA A 68 2.90 -39.16 3.81
N GLU A 69 1.96 -38.40 3.28
CA GLU A 69 2.17 -37.49 2.15
C GLU A 69 3.05 -36.30 2.54
N GLU A 70 2.81 -35.72 3.72
CA GLU A 70 3.63 -34.65 4.30
C GLU A 70 5.08 -35.11 4.54
N LYS A 71 5.26 -36.32 5.08
CA LYS A 71 6.60 -36.94 5.22
C LYS A 71 7.26 -37.26 3.88
N ARG A 72 6.51 -37.64 2.85
CA ARG A 72 7.06 -37.83 1.49
C ARG A 72 7.52 -36.50 0.90
N LEU A 73 6.74 -35.44 1.08
CA LEU A 73 7.09 -34.09 0.62
C LEU A 73 8.32 -33.54 1.37
N GLU A 74 8.43 -33.75 2.68
CA GLU A 74 9.63 -33.42 3.46
C GLU A 74 10.85 -34.23 2.99
N ALA A 75 10.68 -35.52 2.71
CA ALA A 75 11.76 -36.36 2.21
C ALA A 75 12.22 -35.96 0.80
N GLU A 76 11.29 -35.61 -0.09
CA GLU A 76 11.60 -35.09 -1.43
C GLU A 76 12.33 -33.75 -1.36
N LYS A 77 11.88 -32.81 -0.51
CA LYS A 77 12.59 -31.55 -0.26
C LYS A 77 14.00 -31.77 0.27
N ARG A 78 14.16 -32.68 1.23
CA ARG A 78 15.47 -32.99 1.82
C ARG A 78 16.41 -33.66 0.81
N ALA A 79 15.87 -34.53 -0.05
CA ALA A 79 16.62 -35.14 -1.14
C ALA A 79 16.99 -34.11 -2.23
N GLU A 80 16.12 -33.15 -2.53
CA GLU A 80 16.39 -32.04 -3.45
C GLU A 80 17.47 -31.10 -2.88
N GLU A 81 17.42 -30.79 -1.58
CA GLU A 81 18.46 -30.06 -0.86
C GLU A 81 19.80 -30.78 -0.88
N GLU A 82 19.83 -32.10 -0.64
CA GLU A 82 21.05 -32.91 -0.73
C GLU A 82 21.60 -32.94 -2.17
N ARG A 83 20.73 -33.08 -3.19
CA ARG A 83 21.15 -33.03 -4.60
C ARG A 83 21.71 -31.66 -4.98
N LEU A 84 21.07 -30.57 -4.56
CA LEU A 84 21.56 -29.20 -4.75
C LEU A 84 22.86 -28.95 -3.99
N ALA A 85 23.03 -29.52 -2.79
CA ALA A 85 24.26 -29.44 -2.02
C ALA A 85 25.39 -30.25 -2.67
N GLU A 86 25.08 -31.40 -3.26
CA GLU A 86 26.04 -32.24 -3.97
C GLU A 86 26.44 -31.63 -5.33
N GLU A 87 25.49 -31.06 -6.08
CA GLU A 87 25.78 -30.24 -7.26
C GLU A 87 26.60 -29.01 -6.90
N ALA A 88 26.29 -28.32 -5.81
CA ALA A 88 27.10 -27.20 -5.33
C ALA A 88 28.53 -27.63 -4.95
N ARG A 89 28.70 -28.84 -4.36
CA ARG A 89 30.02 -29.45 -4.09
C ARG A 89 30.75 -29.87 -5.36
N LYS A 90 30.06 -30.38 -6.37
CA LYS A 90 30.63 -30.75 -7.69
C LYS A 90 31.06 -29.50 -8.46
N VAL A 91 30.22 -28.46 -8.50
CA VAL A 91 30.54 -27.16 -9.10
C VAL A 91 31.71 -26.49 -8.35
N ALA A 92 31.78 -26.62 -7.02
CA ALA A 92 32.92 -26.16 -6.23
C ALA A 92 34.22 -26.94 -6.49
N LYS A 93 34.15 -28.19 -6.97
CA LYS A 93 35.33 -28.99 -7.39
C LYS A 93 35.77 -28.71 -8.84
N ILE A 94 34.89 -28.20 -9.70
CA ILE A 94 35.15 -28.01 -11.14
C ILE A 94 35.73 -26.62 -11.45
N LEU A 95 35.43 -25.61 -10.63
CA LEU A 95 36.10 -24.31 -10.72
C LEU A 95 37.38 -24.34 -9.88
N PRO A 96 38.58 -24.08 -10.43
CA PRO A 96 39.74 -23.84 -9.60
C PRO A 96 39.43 -22.61 -8.74
N ASP A 97 39.50 -22.77 -7.42
CA ASP A 97 39.51 -21.66 -6.48
C ASP A 97 40.59 -20.67 -6.94
N ILE A 98 40.18 -19.56 -7.55
CA ILE A 98 41.05 -18.41 -7.70
C ILE A 98 41.54 -18.12 -6.28
N ASN A 99 42.85 -18.06 -6.10
CA ASN A 99 43.51 -18.14 -4.80
C ASN A 99 43.21 -16.88 -3.96
N TYR A 100 42.02 -16.81 -3.35
CA TYR A 100 41.56 -15.73 -2.46
C TYR A 100 42.00 -15.94 -1.00
N SER A 101 42.78 -16.99 -0.73
CA SER A 101 43.30 -17.31 0.61
C SER A 101 44.10 -16.15 1.22
N CYS A 102 44.94 -15.46 0.44
CA CYS A 102 45.71 -14.31 0.96
C CYS A 102 44.83 -13.12 1.33
N PHE A 103 43.77 -12.85 0.57
CA PHE A 103 42.83 -11.76 0.85
C PHE A 103 42.00 -12.07 2.10
N ASP A 104 41.58 -13.32 2.25
CA ASP A 104 40.88 -13.78 3.45
C ASP A 104 41.78 -13.71 4.70
N ILE A 105 43.04 -14.13 4.60
CA ILE A 105 44.00 -14.06 5.72
C ILE A 105 44.29 -12.60 6.11
N PHE A 106 44.47 -11.71 5.13
CA PHE A 106 44.81 -10.31 5.37
C PHE A 106 43.66 -9.53 6.05
N PHE A 107 42.41 -9.76 5.62
CA PHE A 107 41.26 -9.02 6.15
C PHE A 107 40.55 -9.71 7.33
N HIS A 108 40.83 -10.99 7.61
CA HIS A 108 40.29 -11.72 8.77
C HIS A 108 40.35 -10.95 10.11
N PRO A 109 41.47 -10.32 10.52
CA PRO A 109 41.54 -9.58 11.79
C PRO A 109 40.63 -8.35 11.81
N ILE A 110 40.45 -7.68 10.67
CA ILE A 110 39.58 -6.51 10.55
C ILE A 110 38.12 -6.97 10.59
N GLU A 111 37.78 -8.02 9.83
CA GLU A 111 36.42 -8.54 9.80
C GLU A 111 35.97 -9.04 11.19
N THR A 112 36.83 -9.74 11.92
CA THR A 112 36.53 -10.25 13.29
C THR A 112 36.34 -9.13 14.31
N LYS A 113 37.15 -8.05 14.24
CA LYS A 113 36.94 -6.88 15.09
C LYS A 113 35.59 -6.22 14.81
N MET A 114 35.18 -6.17 13.54
CA MET A 114 33.91 -5.58 13.14
C MET A 114 32.68 -6.42 13.48
N ASP A 115 32.84 -7.73 13.70
CA ASP A 115 31.74 -8.59 14.20
C ASP A 115 31.20 -8.09 15.54
N SER A 116 32.07 -7.56 16.41
CA SER A 116 31.67 -6.99 17.70
C SER A 116 30.79 -5.74 17.57
N ILE A 117 30.89 -5.02 16.44
CA ILE A 117 30.22 -3.74 16.21
C ILE A 117 28.96 -3.92 15.35
N LEU A 118 29.08 -4.64 14.24
CA LEU A 118 28.03 -4.81 13.22
C LEU A 118 27.24 -6.12 13.36
N GLY A 119 27.71 -7.07 14.17
CA GLY A 119 27.17 -8.43 14.21
C GLY A 119 27.69 -9.29 13.06
N THR A 120 27.33 -10.58 13.09
CA THR A 120 27.83 -11.58 12.13
C THR A 120 27.18 -11.47 10.75
N THR A 121 25.89 -11.14 10.69
CA THR A 121 25.14 -10.90 9.45
C THR A 121 24.17 -9.73 9.60
N ILE A 122 23.83 -9.13 8.46
CA ILE A 122 23.03 -7.90 8.37
C ILE A 122 21.80 -8.17 7.49
N ASP A 123 20.64 -7.77 7.97
CA ASP A 123 19.41 -7.82 7.18
C ASP A 123 19.39 -6.65 6.16
N PRO A 124 19.38 -6.94 4.84
CA PRO A 124 19.40 -5.90 3.80
C PRO A 124 18.14 -5.03 3.74
N PHE A 125 17.03 -5.43 4.39
CA PHE A 125 15.75 -4.71 4.31
C PHE A 125 15.45 -3.87 5.53
N THR A 126 15.73 -4.37 6.73
CA THR A 126 15.25 -3.76 7.98
C THR A 126 16.35 -3.01 8.74
N ASP A 127 17.63 -3.31 8.49
CA ASP A 127 18.72 -2.74 9.28
C ASP A 127 19.04 -1.28 8.87
N ARG A 128 18.79 -0.36 9.80
CA ARG A 128 19.07 1.07 9.62
C ARG A 128 20.56 1.38 9.48
N ARG A 129 21.44 0.56 10.04
CA ARG A 129 22.89 0.75 9.96
C ARG A 129 23.37 0.57 8.52
N TYR A 130 22.88 -0.45 7.85
CA TYR A 130 23.17 -0.70 6.44
C TYR A 130 22.68 0.44 5.54
N ILE A 131 21.49 0.97 5.80
CA ILE A 131 20.93 2.06 4.98
C ILE A 131 21.69 3.37 5.22
N THR A 132 22.13 3.62 6.45
CA THR A 132 23.02 4.74 6.75
C THR A 132 24.35 4.59 6.02
N TRP A 133 24.93 3.39 5.99
CA TRP A 133 26.13 3.10 5.20
C TRP A 133 25.92 3.26 3.69
N LEU A 134 24.81 2.73 3.16
CA LEU A 134 24.41 2.92 1.76
C LEU A 134 24.26 4.39 1.40
N THR A 135 23.86 5.25 2.35
CA THR A 135 23.84 6.71 2.14
C THR A 135 25.25 7.25 1.90
N VAL A 136 26.25 6.78 2.66
CA VAL A 136 27.67 7.15 2.45
C VAL A 136 28.18 6.66 1.10
N VAL A 137 27.87 5.42 0.72
CA VAL A 137 28.19 4.86 -0.61
C VAL A 137 27.53 5.67 -1.73
N ALA A 138 26.27 6.06 -1.56
CA ALA A 138 25.55 6.89 -2.51
C ALA A 138 26.16 8.29 -2.65
N VAL A 139 26.66 8.89 -1.56
CA VAL A 139 27.39 10.17 -1.59
C VAL A 139 28.71 10.02 -2.36
N ALA A 140 29.48 8.95 -2.11
CA ALA A 140 30.72 8.66 -2.84
C ALA A 140 30.46 8.44 -4.34
N TYR A 141 29.39 7.74 -4.69
CA TYR A 141 28.94 7.58 -6.07
C TYR A 141 28.54 8.92 -6.70
N ASN A 142 27.73 9.75 -6.02
CA ASN A 142 27.34 11.07 -6.52
C ASN A 142 28.54 11.99 -6.72
N TYR A 143 29.54 11.96 -5.83
CA TYR A 143 30.79 12.69 -6.03
C TYR A 143 31.44 12.35 -7.38
N ASN A 144 31.60 11.04 -7.67
CA ASN A 144 32.20 10.62 -8.94
C ASN A 144 31.35 11.04 -10.14
N VAL A 145 30.03 10.84 -10.07
CA VAL A 145 29.10 11.15 -11.17
C VAL A 145 29.04 12.64 -11.49
N TRP A 146 29.09 13.52 -10.49
CA TRP A 146 29.04 14.97 -10.70
C TRP A 146 30.41 15.56 -11.06
N PHE A 147 31.46 15.20 -10.34
CA PHE A 147 32.76 15.86 -10.53
C PHE A 147 33.59 15.26 -11.68
N CYS A 148 33.35 14.02 -12.10
CA CYS A 148 34.04 13.45 -13.26
C CYS A 148 33.73 14.21 -14.57
N PRO A 149 32.47 14.42 -14.99
CA PRO A 149 32.16 15.20 -16.19
C PRO A 149 32.55 16.67 -16.04
N ALA A 150 32.38 17.27 -14.85
CA ALA A 150 32.80 18.64 -14.60
C ALA A 150 34.30 18.85 -14.81
N ARG A 151 35.14 17.94 -14.27
CA ARG A 151 36.60 17.99 -14.41
C ARG A 151 37.06 17.62 -15.82
N LEU A 152 36.27 16.83 -16.56
CA LEU A 152 36.56 16.51 -17.96
C LEU A 152 36.29 17.71 -18.88
N ALA A 153 35.22 18.47 -18.62
CA ALA A 153 34.83 19.60 -19.46
C ALA A 153 35.57 20.90 -19.09
N PHE A 154 35.59 21.27 -17.81
CA PHE A 154 36.11 22.56 -17.36
C PHE A 154 37.58 22.48 -16.93
N PRO A 155 38.36 23.57 -17.07
CA PRO A 155 39.77 23.61 -16.69
C PRO A 155 39.96 23.75 -15.16
N TYR A 156 39.53 22.73 -14.41
CA TYR A 156 39.66 22.68 -12.95
C TYR A 156 40.94 22.00 -12.45
N HIS A 157 41.79 21.53 -13.36
CA HIS A 157 43.08 20.95 -13.05
C HIS A 157 44.11 22.06 -12.85
N ASN A 158 44.51 22.31 -11.61
CA ASN A 158 45.52 23.30 -11.24
C ASN A 158 46.48 22.67 -10.22
N PRO A 159 47.78 22.95 -10.25
CA PRO A 159 48.75 22.35 -9.31
C PRO A 159 48.38 22.53 -7.83
N THR A 160 47.66 23.61 -7.49
CA THR A 160 47.19 23.91 -6.13
C THR A 160 45.93 23.13 -5.72
N ILE A 161 45.02 22.82 -6.66
CA ILE A 161 43.75 22.14 -6.38
C ILE A 161 43.85 20.63 -6.61
N ASN A 162 44.78 20.19 -7.46
CA ASN A 162 45.00 18.77 -7.76
C ASN A 162 45.20 17.89 -6.50
N PRO A 163 45.94 18.31 -5.45
CA PRO A 163 46.03 17.54 -4.22
C PRO A 163 44.68 17.32 -3.52
N LEU A 164 43.78 18.32 -3.56
CA LEU A 164 42.43 18.20 -3.00
C LEU A 164 41.59 17.20 -3.80
N TRP A 165 41.67 17.23 -5.13
CA TRP A 165 40.98 16.24 -5.97
C TRP A 165 41.45 14.82 -5.68
N ILE A 166 42.77 14.61 -5.58
CA ILE A 166 43.34 13.31 -5.25
C ILE A 166 42.86 12.83 -3.87
N PHE A 167 42.81 13.72 -2.88
CA PHE A 167 42.29 13.39 -1.55
C PHE A 167 40.84 12.90 -1.60
N PHE A 168 39.94 13.65 -2.25
CA PHE A 168 38.52 13.26 -2.35
C PHE A 168 38.30 12.01 -3.21
N ASP A 169 39.12 11.82 -4.26
CA ASP A 169 39.06 10.62 -5.08
C ASP A 169 39.48 9.38 -4.27
N ILE A 170 40.58 9.46 -3.51
CA ILE A 170 41.02 8.38 -2.61
C ILE A 170 39.96 8.13 -1.54
N ALA A 171 39.37 9.18 -0.95
CA ALA A 171 38.31 9.03 0.04
C ALA A 171 37.08 8.30 -0.52
N SER A 172 36.67 8.61 -1.76
CA SER A 172 35.57 7.92 -2.45
C SER A 172 35.90 6.45 -2.73
N ASP A 173 37.12 6.16 -3.22
CA ASP A 173 37.57 4.79 -3.45
C ASP A 173 37.66 3.99 -2.13
N MET A 174 38.11 4.61 -1.03
CA MET A 174 38.13 3.98 0.29
C MET A 174 36.73 3.57 0.76
N VAL A 175 35.71 4.39 0.54
CA VAL A 175 34.31 4.04 0.85
C VAL A 175 33.88 2.79 0.07
N ASN A 176 34.22 2.71 -1.22
CA ASN A 176 33.88 1.56 -2.05
C ASN A 176 34.63 0.28 -1.63
N VAL A 177 35.90 0.41 -1.22
CA VAL A 177 36.69 -0.71 -0.67
C VAL A 177 36.08 -1.22 0.64
N ILE A 178 35.73 -0.31 1.55
CA ILE A 178 35.09 -0.66 2.83
C ILE A 178 33.76 -1.38 2.57
N ASP A 179 32.96 -0.90 1.61
CA ASP A 179 31.69 -1.53 1.25
C ASP A 179 31.85 -3.00 0.83
N ILE A 180 32.81 -3.29 -0.06
CA ILE A 180 33.06 -4.64 -0.59
C ILE A 180 33.64 -5.59 0.45
N ILE A 181 34.52 -5.10 1.32
CA ILE A 181 35.22 -5.93 2.31
C ILE A 181 34.34 -6.20 3.53
N ILE A 182 33.62 -5.18 3.99
CA ILE A 182 32.97 -5.22 5.31
C ILE A 182 31.47 -5.46 5.20
N TRP A 183 30.77 -4.78 4.30
CA TRP A 183 29.30 -4.74 4.31
C TRP A 183 28.68 -5.78 3.39
N GLN A 184 29.08 -5.82 2.12
CA GLN A 184 28.49 -6.70 1.12
C GLN A 184 28.59 -8.21 1.49
N PRO A 185 29.70 -8.73 2.07
CA PRO A 185 29.80 -10.13 2.47
C PRO A 185 28.94 -10.54 3.67
N ARG A 186 28.35 -9.57 4.40
CA ARG A 186 27.52 -9.80 5.60
C ARG A 186 26.02 -9.82 5.30
N LEU A 187 25.63 -9.48 4.07
CA LEU A 187 24.23 -9.38 3.70
C LEU A 187 23.56 -10.75 3.71
N GLN A 188 22.45 -10.83 4.44
CA GLN A 188 21.59 -12.00 4.42
C GLN A 188 20.92 -12.12 3.04
N PHE A 189 20.75 -13.36 2.58
CA PHE A 189 20.08 -13.65 1.32
C PHE A 189 19.05 -14.75 1.51
N VAL A 190 18.04 -14.77 0.64
CA VAL A 190 16.99 -15.78 0.67
C VAL A 190 17.37 -16.91 -0.29
N LYS A 191 17.38 -18.15 0.20
CA LYS A 191 17.58 -19.34 -0.61
C LYS A 191 16.54 -20.38 -0.23
N ALA A 192 15.80 -20.90 -1.21
CA ALA A 192 14.72 -21.87 -1.02
C ALA A 192 13.62 -21.43 -0.02
N GLY A 193 13.43 -20.12 0.18
CA GLY A 193 12.46 -19.56 1.12
C GLY A 193 13.02 -19.24 2.51
N ASP A 194 14.23 -19.71 2.82
CA ASP A 194 14.90 -19.45 4.10
C ASP A 194 15.86 -18.27 4.01
N ILE A 195 15.89 -17.46 5.08
CA ILE A 195 16.86 -16.37 5.25
C ILE A 195 18.14 -16.98 5.81
N ILE A 196 19.16 -17.08 4.96
CA ILE A 196 20.46 -17.61 5.36
C ILE A 196 21.21 -16.55 6.16
N LYS A 197 21.43 -16.83 7.46
CA LYS A 197 22.12 -15.95 8.42
C LYS A 197 23.57 -16.39 8.71
N ASP A 198 24.06 -17.39 7.99
CA ASP A 198 25.45 -17.85 8.12
C ASP A 198 26.40 -16.96 7.31
N ARG A 199 27.45 -16.47 7.98
CA ARG A 199 28.45 -15.56 7.41
C ARG A 199 29.29 -16.22 6.32
N ALA A 200 29.66 -17.49 6.48
CA ALA A 200 30.48 -18.17 5.47
C ALA A 200 29.70 -18.31 4.16
N MET A 201 28.41 -18.68 4.28
CA MET A 201 27.48 -18.80 3.16
C MET A 201 27.20 -17.45 2.50
N ALA A 202 27.00 -16.37 3.26
CA ALA A 202 26.79 -15.02 2.74
C ALA A 202 27.99 -14.53 1.91
N LYS A 203 29.23 -14.74 2.41
CA LYS A 203 30.46 -14.38 1.70
C LYS A 203 30.64 -15.16 0.39
N VAL A 204 30.36 -16.47 0.40
CA VAL A 204 30.42 -17.30 -0.82
C VAL A 204 29.34 -16.89 -1.82
N HIS A 205 28.14 -16.57 -1.35
CA HIS A 205 27.04 -16.09 -2.20
C HIS A 205 27.42 -14.76 -2.88
N TYR A 206 27.93 -13.80 -2.12
CA TYR A 206 28.37 -12.50 -2.66
C TYR A 206 29.47 -12.68 -3.71
N ARG A 207 30.52 -13.47 -3.43
CA ARG A 207 31.64 -13.71 -4.39
C ARG A 207 31.21 -14.35 -5.71
N LYS A 208 30.14 -15.16 -5.69
CA LYS A 208 29.59 -15.78 -6.90
C LYS A 208 28.63 -14.85 -7.66
N SER A 209 28.12 -13.81 -7.01
CA SER A 209 27.19 -12.86 -7.61
C SER A 209 27.85 -12.01 -8.70
N GLN A 210 27.08 -11.58 -9.70
CA GLN A 210 27.56 -10.63 -10.71
C GLN A 210 27.90 -9.27 -10.08
N ARG A 211 27.25 -8.95 -8.95
CA ARG A 211 27.50 -7.74 -8.18
C ARG A 211 28.97 -7.63 -7.75
N PHE A 212 29.57 -8.73 -7.28
CA PHE A 212 30.98 -8.74 -6.90
C PHE A 212 31.90 -8.45 -8.10
N LYS A 213 31.58 -8.94 -9.29
CA LYS A 213 32.36 -8.63 -10.51
C LYS A 213 32.27 -7.14 -10.88
N ALA A 214 31.07 -6.56 -10.79
CA ALA A 214 30.85 -5.13 -11.03
C ALA A 214 31.61 -4.28 -9.99
N ASP A 215 31.57 -4.68 -8.72
CA ASP A 215 32.28 -4.05 -7.62
C ASP A 215 33.81 -4.07 -7.82
N ILE A 216 34.38 -5.20 -8.19
CA ILE A 216 35.83 -5.32 -8.46
C ILE A 216 36.24 -4.44 -9.65
N PHE A 217 35.45 -4.44 -10.74
CA PHE A 217 35.76 -3.60 -11.90
C PHE A 217 35.68 -2.10 -11.56
N SER A 218 34.75 -1.71 -10.67
CA SER A 218 34.58 -0.31 -10.25
C SER A 218 35.76 0.26 -9.46
N ILE A 219 36.60 -0.59 -8.86
CA ILE A 219 37.76 -0.19 -8.04
C ILE A 219 39.09 -0.29 -8.78
N LEU A 220 39.09 -0.82 -10.02
CA LEU A 220 40.33 -0.93 -10.79
C LEU A 220 41.05 0.43 -10.85
N PRO A 221 42.34 0.49 -10.44
CA PRO A 221 43.04 1.76 -10.24
C PRO A 221 43.59 2.31 -11.56
N PHE A 222 42.71 2.48 -12.56
CA PHE A 222 43.08 3.09 -13.84
C PHE A 222 43.61 4.52 -13.66
N ASP A 223 43.34 5.16 -12.53
CA ASP A 223 43.83 6.49 -12.17
C ASP A 223 45.36 6.54 -12.02
N LEU A 224 46.02 5.40 -11.80
CA LEU A 224 47.49 5.34 -11.78
C LEU A 224 48.09 5.67 -13.15
N LEU A 225 47.32 5.50 -14.23
CA LEU A 225 47.73 5.92 -15.57
C LEU A 225 47.91 7.45 -15.67
N CYS A 226 47.31 8.24 -14.76
CA CYS A 226 47.52 9.68 -14.68
C CYS A 226 48.98 10.05 -14.41
N LEU A 227 49.76 9.18 -13.74
CA LEU A 227 51.18 9.44 -13.45
C LEU A 227 52.05 9.45 -14.71
N HIS A 228 51.61 8.75 -15.78
CA HIS A 228 52.35 8.65 -17.03
C HIS A 228 51.75 9.51 -18.15
N PHE A 229 50.42 9.56 -18.27
CA PHE A 229 49.70 10.24 -19.36
C PHE A 229 49.17 11.64 -19.00
N GLY A 230 49.43 12.12 -17.77
CA GLY A 230 48.90 13.37 -17.25
C GLY A 230 47.54 13.20 -16.56
N LEU A 231 47.18 14.19 -15.73
CA LEU A 231 45.96 14.15 -14.92
C LEU A 231 44.73 14.33 -15.82
N SER A 232 43.96 13.26 -16.03
CA SER A 232 42.68 13.30 -16.74
C SER A 232 41.61 12.55 -15.96
N SER A 233 40.39 13.09 -15.95
CA SER A 233 39.25 12.47 -15.28
C SER A 233 38.67 11.28 -16.04
N ILE A 234 39.09 11.03 -17.29
CA ILE A 234 38.58 9.92 -18.11
C ILE A 234 38.87 8.54 -17.51
N TYR A 235 39.99 8.41 -16.79
CA TYR A 235 40.40 7.15 -16.17
C TYR A 235 39.49 6.75 -15.00
N ARG A 236 38.64 7.66 -14.51
CA ARG A 236 37.68 7.42 -13.42
C ARG A 236 36.30 6.95 -13.87
N LEU A 237 36.04 6.84 -15.18
CA LEU A 237 34.72 6.44 -15.69
C LEU A 237 34.28 5.03 -15.26
N ASN A 238 35.23 4.13 -14.92
CA ASN A 238 34.91 2.81 -14.37
C ASN A 238 34.11 2.86 -13.05
N ARG A 239 34.15 3.97 -12.31
CA ARG A 239 33.38 4.15 -11.06
C ARG A 239 31.88 4.28 -11.31
N PHE A 240 31.45 4.55 -12.56
CA PHE A 240 30.03 4.69 -12.91
C PHE A 240 29.29 3.34 -12.89
N ILE A 241 30.03 2.23 -12.96
CA ILE A 241 29.47 0.88 -12.88
C ILE A 241 28.78 0.61 -11.53
N LYS A 242 29.12 1.37 -10.49
CA LYS A 242 28.52 1.26 -9.16
C LYS A 242 27.11 1.89 -9.06
N ILE A 243 26.46 2.18 -10.19
CA ILE A 243 25.09 2.73 -10.26
C ILE A 243 24.04 1.83 -9.57
N GLU A 244 24.23 0.51 -9.57
CA GLU A 244 23.32 -0.42 -8.88
C GLU A 244 23.25 -0.14 -7.37
N SER A 245 24.36 0.26 -6.75
CA SER A 245 24.38 0.63 -5.32
C SER A 245 23.56 1.88 -5.03
N PHE A 246 23.52 2.83 -5.96
CA PHE A 246 22.67 4.02 -5.84
C PHE A 246 21.19 3.68 -5.95
N PHE A 247 20.81 2.80 -6.89
CA PHE A 247 19.43 2.34 -7.00
C PHE A 247 18.99 1.53 -5.78
N GLU A 248 19.85 0.65 -5.26
CA GLU A 248 19.56 -0.05 -4.01
C GLU A 248 19.37 0.93 -2.85
N PHE A 249 20.29 1.89 -2.66
CA PHE A 249 20.13 2.95 -1.67
C PHE A 249 18.78 3.67 -1.84
N SER A 250 18.45 4.06 -3.07
CA SER A 250 17.20 4.75 -3.37
C SER A 250 15.98 3.93 -2.97
N ASP A 251 15.94 2.64 -3.32
CA ASP A 251 14.81 1.77 -3.05
C ASP A 251 14.66 1.49 -1.54
N ARG A 252 15.79 1.34 -0.84
CA ARG A 252 15.81 1.13 0.63
C ARG A 252 15.44 2.40 1.39
N LEU A 253 15.87 3.57 0.92
CA LEU A 253 15.46 4.84 1.51
C LEU A 253 13.96 5.03 1.30
N GLU A 254 13.44 4.75 0.10
CA GLU A 254 12.02 4.84 -0.25
C GLU A 254 11.13 3.96 0.64
N SER A 255 11.55 2.73 0.95
CA SER A 255 10.76 1.81 1.79
C SER A 255 10.68 2.23 3.26
N ILE A 256 11.66 2.96 3.78
CA ILE A 256 11.71 3.37 5.19
C ILE A 256 11.01 4.71 5.45
N MET A 257 11.02 5.63 4.48
CA MET A 257 10.40 6.93 4.71
C MET A 257 8.89 6.80 4.83
N ALA A 258 8.34 7.39 5.90
CA ALA A 258 6.89 7.52 6.09
C ALA A 258 6.18 8.21 4.91
N LYS A 259 6.91 9.03 4.15
CA LYS A 259 6.43 9.77 2.99
C LYS A 259 7.33 9.53 1.77
N ALA A 260 7.26 8.33 1.21
CA ALA A 260 8.02 7.91 0.02
C ALA A 260 7.97 8.90 -1.17
N TYR A 261 6.86 9.63 -1.34
CA TYR A 261 6.72 10.60 -2.43
C TYR A 261 7.74 11.76 -2.35
N ILE A 262 8.19 12.16 -1.15
CA ILE A 262 9.16 13.25 -0.97
C ILE A 262 10.47 12.90 -1.66
N TRP A 263 10.94 11.66 -1.47
CA TRP A 263 12.14 11.16 -2.11
C TRP A 263 11.98 10.96 -3.61
N ARG A 264 10.81 10.48 -4.06
CA ARG A 264 10.53 10.41 -5.50
C ARG A 264 10.67 11.79 -6.16
N VAL A 265 10.12 12.84 -5.55
CA VAL A 265 10.32 14.22 -6.04
C VAL A 265 11.80 14.61 -6.00
N ALA A 266 12.48 14.42 -4.86
CA ALA A 266 13.90 14.79 -4.73
C ALA A 266 14.80 14.08 -5.76
N ARG A 267 14.58 12.79 -5.99
CA ARG A 267 15.29 11.97 -6.98
C ARG A 267 15.03 12.46 -8.41
N THR A 268 13.78 12.69 -8.79
CA THR A 268 13.42 13.21 -10.12
C THR A 268 13.99 14.61 -10.35
N THR A 269 13.96 15.49 -9.34
CA THR A 269 14.62 16.80 -9.41
C THR A 269 16.14 16.65 -9.53
N GLY A 270 16.76 15.71 -8.80
CA GLY A 270 18.18 15.39 -8.93
C GLY A 270 18.58 14.97 -10.34
N TYR A 271 17.77 14.14 -11.00
CA TYR A 271 17.99 13.74 -12.40
C TYR A 271 17.93 14.93 -13.36
N LEU A 272 16.97 15.86 -13.17
CA LEU A 272 16.92 17.11 -13.94
C LEU A 272 18.18 17.94 -13.75
N LEU A 273 18.60 18.17 -12.50
CA LEU A 273 19.79 18.96 -12.20
C LEU A 273 21.05 18.32 -12.79
N TYR A 274 21.14 16.99 -12.78
CA TYR A 274 22.26 16.27 -13.38
C TYR A 274 22.25 16.35 -14.93
N MET A 275 21.08 16.27 -15.57
CA MET A 275 20.99 16.47 -17.03
C MET A 275 21.37 17.89 -17.45
N LEU A 276 20.96 18.90 -16.66
CA LEU A 276 21.39 20.28 -16.83
C LEU A 276 22.91 20.43 -16.67
N HIS A 277 23.49 19.75 -15.68
CA HIS A 277 24.92 19.72 -15.46
C HIS A 277 25.68 19.10 -16.65
N LEU A 278 25.25 17.95 -17.16
CA LEU A 278 25.85 17.32 -18.34
C LEU A 278 25.74 18.20 -19.57
N ASN A 279 24.58 18.82 -19.80
CA ASN A 279 24.40 19.75 -20.92
C ASN A 279 25.34 20.96 -20.81
N ALA A 280 25.50 21.53 -19.60
CA ALA A 280 26.45 22.62 -19.36
C ALA A 280 27.89 22.20 -19.68
N CYS A 281 28.30 20.98 -19.30
CA CYS A 281 29.62 20.43 -19.61
C CYS A 281 29.82 20.29 -21.13
N VAL A 282 28.84 19.70 -21.82
CA VAL A 282 28.90 19.49 -23.28
C VAL A 282 28.92 20.83 -24.03
N TYR A 283 28.12 21.81 -23.60
CA TYR A 283 28.12 23.17 -24.18
C TYR A 283 29.45 23.90 -23.99
N TYR A 284 30.11 23.74 -22.84
CA TYR A 284 31.44 24.30 -22.64
C TYR A 284 32.47 23.67 -23.58
N VAL A 285 32.46 22.33 -23.71
CA VAL A 285 33.35 21.61 -24.65
C VAL A 285 33.09 22.06 -26.10
N ALA A 286 31.83 22.23 -26.49
CA ALA A 286 31.46 22.76 -27.80
C ALA A 286 31.97 24.20 -28.01
N SER A 287 31.88 25.05 -26.99
CA SER A 287 32.40 26.42 -27.01
C SER A 287 33.93 26.45 -27.15
N VAL A 288 34.65 25.56 -26.46
CA VAL A 288 36.11 25.43 -26.58
C VAL A 288 36.50 24.92 -27.97
N HIS A 289 35.75 23.95 -28.51
CA HIS A 289 36.01 23.41 -29.85
C HIS A 289 35.87 24.47 -30.96
N GLN A 290 34.87 25.34 -30.85
CA GLN A 290 34.65 26.44 -31.78
C GLN A 290 35.62 27.62 -31.55
N GLY A 291 36.15 27.74 -30.34
CA GLY A 291 36.99 28.84 -29.88
C GLY A 291 36.21 29.80 -28.98
N LEU A 292 36.73 30.08 -27.80
CA LEU A 292 36.07 30.96 -26.81
C LEU A 292 35.97 32.40 -27.34
N ALA A 293 34.84 33.06 -27.06
CA ALA A 293 34.54 34.43 -27.47
C ALA A 293 34.63 34.72 -28.99
N THR A 294 34.59 33.69 -29.84
CA THR A 294 34.64 33.85 -31.31
C THR A 294 33.31 34.26 -31.91
N THR A 295 32.20 33.77 -31.34
CA THR A 295 30.83 34.07 -31.77
C THR A 295 29.99 34.53 -30.60
N THR A 296 28.79 35.06 -30.87
CA THR A 296 27.81 35.45 -29.85
C THR A 296 27.22 34.27 -29.09
N TRP A 297 27.29 33.06 -29.67
CA TRP A 297 26.70 31.85 -29.10
C TRP A 297 27.64 31.12 -28.14
N VAL A 298 28.95 31.14 -28.39
CA VAL A 298 29.94 30.48 -27.53
C VAL A 298 30.13 31.23 -26.21
N TYR A 299 30.68 30.53 -25.21
CA TYR A 299 31.07 31.17 -23.97
C TYR A 299 32.10 32.30 -24.20
N ASP A 300 31.82 33.48 -23.63
CA ASP A 300 32.57 34.73 -23.80
C ASP A 300 33.86 34.82 -22.96
N GLY A 301 34.12 33.83 -22.09
CA GLY A 301 35.29 33.82 -21.21
C GLY A 301 35.16 34.69 -19.96
N ASN A 302 34.03 35.38 -19.76
CA ASN A 302 33.85 36.27 -18.62
C ASN A 302 33.15 35.58 -17.44
N GLY A 303 33.62 35.87 -16.22
CA GLY A 303 33.08 35.29 -14.99
C GLY A 303 33.37 33.80 -14.84
N THR A 304 32.54 33.09 -14.08
CA THR A 304 32.72 31.65 -13.87
C THR A 304 32.13 30.84 -15.03
N ALA A 305 32.99 30.14 -15.78
CA ALA A 305 32.59 29.32 -16.94
C ALA A 305 31.42 28.37 -16.62
N TYR A 306 31.48 27.66 -15.49
CA TYR A 306 30.43 26.73 -15.10
C TYR A 306 29.07 27.39 -14.93
N LEU A 307 28.98 28.52 -14.21
CA LEU A 307 27.69 29.18 -13.96
C LEU A 307 27.08 29.72 -15.25
N ARG A 308 27.89 30.26 -16.16
CA ARG A 308 27.46 30.76 -17.48
C ARG A 308 26.96 29.63 -18.37
N CYS A 309 27.71 28.52 -18.46
CA CYS A 309 27.30 27.34 -19.22
C CYS A 309 26.07 26.65 -18.60
N TYR A 310 25.96 26.63 -17.27
CA TYR A 310 24.79 26.10 -16.58
C TYR A 310 23.55 26.97 -16.80
N TYR A 311 23.71 28.29 -16.81
CA TYR A 311 22.64 29.23 -17.17
C TYR A 311 22.14 29.01 -18.60
N TYR A 312 23.06 28.81 -19.55
CA TYR A 312 22.73 28.43 -20.92
C TYR A 312 21.94 27.10 -20.95
N ALA A 313 22.45 26.06 -20.27
CA ALA A 313 21.82 24.74 -20.22
C ALA A 313 20.39 24.77 -19.63
N VAL A 314 20.16 25.57 -18.58
CA VAL A 314 18.83 25.79 -18.01
C VAL A 314 17.90 26.41 -19.03
N ARG A 315 18.33 27.46 -19.73
CA ARG A 315 17.50 28.15 -20.73
C ARG A 315 17.21 27.28 -21.96
N SER A 316 18.17 26.45 -22.39
CA SER A 316 17.99 25.56 -23.53
C SER A 316 17.14 24.35 -23.18
N LEU A 317 17.45 23.63 -22.11
CA LEU A 317 16.82 22.34 -21.80
C LEU A 317 15.39 22.51 -21.24
N ILE A 318 15.10 23.63 -20.58
CA ILE A 318 13.76 23.96 -20.06
C ILE A 318 12.96 24.83 -21.06
N ASN A 319 13.54 25.18 -22.22
CA ASN A 319 12.89 25.99 -23.27
C ASN A 319 12.40 27.38 -22.78
N ILE A 320 13.16 28.05 -21.91
CA ILE A 320 12.83 29.41 -21.42
C ILE A 320 13.11 30.49 -22.50
N GLY A 321 13.88 30.15 -23.54
CA GLY A 321 14.22 31.06 -24.64
C GLY A 321 15.24 32.13 -24.26
N GLY A 322 15.43 33.12 -25.13
CA GLY A 322 16.38 34.22 -24.91
C GLY A 322 17.86 33.79 -24.95
N LEU A 323 18.17 32.76 -25.74
CA LEU A 323 19.55 32.34 -26.00
C LEU A 323 20.14 33.19 -27.13
N PRO A 324 21.48 33.41 -27.15
CA PRO A 324 22.13 34.06 -28.29
C PRO A 324 21.90 33.26 -29.57
N GLU A 325 21.79 33.95 -30.69
CA GLU A 325 21.57 33.31 -31.99
C GLU A 325 22.82 32.53 -32.43
N PRO A 326 22.69 31.24 -32.81
CA PRO A 326 23.79 30.47 -33.38
C PRO A 326 24.12 30.98 -34.78
N VAL A 327 25.40 31.19 -35.04
CA VAL A 327 25.92 31.78 -36.29
C VAL A 327 26.43 30.68 -37.23
N THR A 328 27.13 29.68 -36.70
CA THR A 328 27.75 28.62 -37.53
C THR A 328 26.86 27.40 -37.70
N THR A 329 27.07 26.62 -38.76
CA THR A 329 26.31 25.38 -39.00
C THR A 329 26.43 24.39 -37.83
N PHE A 330 27.59 24.36 -37.17
CA PHE A 330 27.79 23.53 -35.97
C PHE A 330 26.93 24.02 -34.81
N GLU A 331 26.94 25.32 -34.52
CA GLU A 331 26.13 25.93 -33.45
C GLU A 331 24.63 25.74 -33.69
N ILE A 332 24.17 25.93 -34.93
CA ILE A 332 22.76 25.71 -35.31
C ILE A 332 22.39 24.24 -35.09
N SER A 333 23.23 23.31 -35.54
CA SER A 333 22.99 21.87 -35.40
C SER A 333 22.95 21.44 -33.92
N PHE A 334 23.89 21.96 -33.13
CA PHE A 334 23.96 21.73 -31.69
C PHE A 334 22.73 22.28 -30.98
N GLN A 335 22.37 23.54 -31.24
CA GLN A 335 21.23 24.21 -30.63
C GLN A 335 19.91 23.49 -30.98
N MET A 336 19.76 23.05 -32.23
CA MET A 336 18.60 22.28 -32.68
C MET A 336 18.50 20.93 -31.95
N ALA A 337 19.60 20.17 -31.86
CA ALA A 337 19.64 18.91 -31.12
C ALA A 337 19.34 19.13 -29.63
N ASN A 338 19.87 20.19 -29.04
CA ASN A 338 19.66 20.55 -27.64
C ASN A 338 18.20 20.89 -27.35
N PHE A 339 17.52 21.65 -28.23
CA PHE A 339 16.09 21.90 -28.10
C PHE A 339 15.27 20.62 -28.23
N PHE A 340 15.61 19.75 -29.19
CA PHE A 340 14.91 18.47 -29.35
C PHE A 340 15.02 17.63 -28.07
N ILE A 341 16.24 17.42 -27.56
CA ILE A 341 16.48 16.70 -26.30
C ILE A 341 15.77 17.39 -25.12
N GLY A 342 15.82 18.72 -25.06
CA GLY A 342 15.16 19.52 -24.02
C GLY A 342 13.66 19.27 -23.93
N VAL A 343 12.95 19.26 -25.07
CA VAL A 343 11.51 18.96 -25.08
C VAL A 343 11.23 17.57 -24.51
N PHE A 344 12.00 16.54 -24.88
CA PHE A 344 11.81 15.18 -24.34
C PHE A 344 12.09 15.09 -22.84
N VAL A 345 13.22 15.65 -22.40
CA VAL A 345 13.62 15.63 -20.98
C VAL A 345 12.59 16.37 -20.12
N PHE A 346 12.23 17.60 -20.52
CA PHE A 346 11.27 18.41 -19.78
C PHE A 346 9.86 17.79 -19.76
N SER A 347 9.39 17.25 -20.89
CA SER A 347 8.10 16.57 -20.99
C SER A 347 8.05 15.33 -20.09
N SER A 348 9.10 14.50 -20.11
CA SER A 348 9.19 13.30 -19.25
C SER A 348 9.17 13.67 -17.76
N LEU A 349 9.87 14.73 -17.37
CA LEU A 349 9.91 15.20 -15.98
C LEU A 349 8.55 15.70 -15.50
N ILE A 350 7.84 16.48 -16.31
CA ILE A 350 6.48 16.92 -15.97
C ILE A 350 5.55 15.70 -15.79
N GLY A 351 5.66 14.70 -16.67
CA GLY A 351 4.91 13.44 -16.55
C GLY A 351 5.17 12.73 -15.22
N GLN A 352 6.44 12.52 -14.88
CA GLN A 352 6.82 11.89 -13.61
C GLN A 352 6.37 12.70 -12.39
N MET A 353 6.51 14.02 -12.41
CA MET A 353 6.06 14.88 -11.32
C MET A 353 4.54 14.77 -11.12
N ARG A 354 3.76 14.74 -12.21
CA ARG A 354 2.31 14.51 -12.15
C ARG A 354 1.99 13.17 -11.50
N ASP A 355 2.67 12.10 -11.89
CA ASP A 355 2.42 10.76 -11.35
C ASP A 355 2.74 10.68 -9.85
N VAL A 356 3.84 11.29 -9.42
CA VAL A 356 4.23 11.36 -8.00
C VAL A 356 3.22 12.16 -7.18
N ILE A 357 2.77 13.31 -7.68
CA ILE A 357 1.74 14.14 -7.02
C ILE A 357 0.40 13.39 -6.96
N GLY A 358 0.03 12.69 -8.05
CA GLY A 358 -1.17 11.87 -8.11
C GLY A 358 -1.15 10.75 -7.07
N ALA A 359 -0.02 10.04 -6.94
CA ALA A 359 0.15 9.02 -5.92
C ALA A 359 0.12 9.60 -4.48
N ALA A 360 0.75 10.76 -4.25
CA ALA A 360 0.78 11.41 -2.94
C ALA A 360 -0.60 11.89 -2.46
N THR A 361 -1.45 12.31 -3.40
CA THR A 361 -2.80 12.82 -3.12
C THR A 361 -3.90 11.78 -3.37
N ALA A 362 -3.55 10.51 -3.63
CA ALA A 362 -4.49 9.46 -3.99
C ALA A 362 -5.60 9.25 -2.95
N GLY A 363 -5.26 9.17 -1.66
CA GLY A 363 -6.25 8.98 -0.59
C GLY A 363 -7.22 10.16 -0.46
N GLN A 364 -6.71 11.39 -0.54
CA GLN A 364 -7.56 12.60 -0.51
C GLN A 364 -8.46 12.69 -1.75
N THR A 365 -7.92 12.30 -2.91
CA THR A 365 -8.67 12.30 -4.18
C THR A 365 -9.77 11.26 -4.15
N TYR A 366 -9.50 10.05 -3.64
CA TYR A 366 -10.50 9.00 -3.42
C TYR A 366 -11.63 9.47 -2.49
N PHE A 367 -11.27 10.08 -1.35
CA PHE A 367 -12.24 10.64 -0.41
C PHE A 367 -13.14 11.70 -1.08
N ARG A 368 -12.54 12.67 -1.78
CA ARG A 368 -13.29 13.72 -2.49
C ARG A 368 -14.19 13.12 -3.56
N ALA A 369 -13.69 12.19 -4.36
CA ALA A 369 -14.47 11.52 -5.40
C ALA A 369 -15.67 10.76 -4.83
N SER A 370 -15.51 10.04 -3.71
CA SER A 370 -16.61 9.34 -3.03
C SER A 370 -17.68 10.32 -2.50
N MET A 371 -17.25 11.40 -1.84
CA MET A 371 -18.16 12.44 -1.35
C MET A 371 -18.91 13.13 -2.50
N ASP A 372 -18.19 13.52 -3.56
CA ASP A 372 -18.76 14.20 -4.72
C ASP A 372 -19.74 13.29 -5.47
N GLY A 373 -19.43 12.00 -5.60
CA GLY A 373 -20.35 10.99 -6.15
C GLY A 373 -21.65 10.87 -5.33
N CYS A 374 -21.54 10.85 -4.00
CA CYS A 374 -22.71 10.82 -3.12
C CYS A 374 -23.53 12.13 -3.22
N VAL A 375 -22.87 13.28 -3.28
CA VAL A 375 -23.54 14.58 -3.45
C VAL A 375 -24.22 14.68 -4.83
N ALA A 376 -23.57 14.18 -5.88
CA ALA A 376 -24.14 14.11 -7.22
C ALA A 376 -25.42 13.25 -7.22
N TYR A 377 -25.36 12.05 -6.62
CA TYR A 377 -26.53 11.20 -6.42
C TYR A 377 -27.67 11.97 -5.71
N MET A 378 -27.38 12.61 -4.58
CA MET A 378 -28.39 13.37 -3.84
C MET A 378 -28.98 14.54 -4.63
N ASN A 379 -28.19 15.19 -5.47
CA ASN A 379 -28.68 16.27 -6.34
C ASN A 379 -29.60 15.72 -7.44
N THR A 380 -29.24 14.60 -8.09
CA THR A 380 -30.06 13.94 -9.11
C THR A 380 -31.44 13.57 -8.57
N TYR A 381 -31.51 13.01 -7.36
CA TYR A 381 -32.77 12.65 -6.70
C TYR A 381 -33.44 13.80 -5.92
N ARG A 382 -32.95 15.04 -6.06
CA ARG A 382 -33.49 16.26 -5.41
C ARG A 382 -33.64 16.12 -3.89
N ILE A 383 -32.71 15.43 -3.24
CA ILE A 383 -32.70 15.27 -1.78
C ILE A 383 -32.51 16.63 -1.10
N PRO A 384 -33.26 16.97 -0.03
CA PRO A 384 -33.16 18.25 0.64
C PRO A 384 -31.75 18.59 1.15
N LYS A 385 -31.36 19.88 1.07
CA LYS A 385 -30.02 20.35 1.48
C LYS A 385 -29.65 20.03 2.93
N ILE A 386 -30.63 19.90 3.82
CA ILE A 386 -30.39 19.49 5.21
C ILE A 386 -29.77 18.09 5.29
N VAL A 387 -30.23 17.14 4.47
CA VAL A 387 -29.69 15.78 4.42
C VAL A 387 -28.33 15.79 3.74
N GLN A 388 -28.18 16.55 2.65
CA GLN A 388 -26.90 16.69 1.96
C GLN A 388 -25.79 17.23 2.88
N ASN A 389 -26.09 18.27 3.66
CA ASN A 389 -25.15 18.85 4.61
C ASN A 389 -24.79 17.87 5.73
N ARG A 390 -25.76 17.07 6.19
CA ARG A 390 -25.52 16.01 7.17
C ARG A 390 -24.56 14.94 6.63
N VAL A 391 -24.79 14.44 5.41
CA VAL A 391 -23.90 13.48 4.74
C VAL A 391 -22.50 14.05 4.56
N ARG A 392 -22.37 15.30 4.09
CA ARG A 392 -21.07 15.99 3.97
C ARG A 392 -20.35 16.11 5.32
N THR A 393 -21.08 16.42 6.40
CA THR A 393 -20.52 16.49 7.75
C THR A 393 -19.99 15.14 8.21
N TRP A 394 -20.72 14.05 7.92
CA TRP A 394 -20.26 12.69 8.18
C TRP A 394 -18.97 12.38 7.42
N TYR A 395 -18.93 12.58 6.09
CA TYR A 395 -17.72 12.36 5.29
C TYR A 395 -16.51 13.13 5.84
N ASN A 396 -16.66 14.44 6.08
CA ASN A 396 -15.58 15.29 6.58
C ASN A 396 -15.06 14.85 7.95
N TYR A 397 -15.96 14.49 8.87
CA TYR A 397 -15.56 14.03 10.19
C TYR A 397 -14.92 12.65 10.14
N THR A 398 -15.48 11.71 9.37
CA THR A 398 -14.92 10.37 9.17
C THR A 398 -13.49 10.45 8.64
N TRP A 399 -13.25 11.28 7.62
CA TRP A 399 -11.91 11.52 7.10
C TRP A 399 -10.98 12.16 8.13
N ALA A 400 -11.44 13.18 8.86
CA ALA A 400 -10.62 13.84 9.87
C ALA A 400 -10.28 12.91 11.06
N ALA A 401 -11.16 11.97 11.41
CA ALA A 401 -11.00 11.08 12.56
C ALA A 401 -10.24 9.78 12.22
N GLN A 402 -10.43 9.22 11.02
CA GLN A 402 -9.88 7.91 10.64
C GLN A 402 -8.83 7.99 9.52
N GLY A 403 -8.81 9.05 8.71
CA GLY A 403 -7.96 9.16 7.52
C GLY A 403 -8.30 8.17 6.39
N MET A 404 -9.40 7.42 6.53
CA MET A 404 -9.92 6.47 5.55
C MET A 404 -11.43 6.31 5.73
N LEU A 405 -12.12 5.86 4.68
CA LEU A 405 -13.56 5.61 4.71
C LEU A 405 -13.91 4.19 5.14
N ASP A 406 -13.07 3.21 4.76
CA ASP A 406 -13.26 1.80 5.10
C ASP A 406 -11.92 1.16 5.49
N GLU A 407 -11.82 0.70 6.74
CA GLU A 407 -10.65 0.01 7.26
C GLU A 407 -10.60 -1.46 6.80
N SER A 408 -11.76 -2.06 6.49
CA SER A 408 -11.84 -3.46 6.10
C SER A 408 -11.19 -3.73 4.73
N GLU A 409 -11.34 -2.81 3.78
CA GLU A 409 -10.71 -2.88 2.45
C GLU A 409 -9.16 -2.98 2.54
N LEU A 410 -8.57 -2.32 3.55
CA LEU A 410 -7.13 -2.39 3.79
C LEU A 410 -6.72 -3.73 4.40
N LEU A 411 -7.46 -4.19 5.41
CA LEU A 411 -7.11 -5.40 6.17
C LEU A 411 -7.37 -6.70 5.38
N ASP A 412 -8.31 -6.71 4.44
CA ASP A 412 -8.66 -7.90 3.66
C ASP A 412 -7.59 -8.30 2.63
N LYS A 413 -6.64 -7.41 2.33
CA LYS A 413 -5.49 -7.72 1.47
C LYS A 413 -4.39 -8.50 2.19
N MET A 414 -4.45 -8.58 3.53
CA MET A 414 -3.40 -9.20 4.34
C MET A 414 -3.77 -10.64 4.74
N PRO A 415 -2.79 -11.55 4.87
CA PRO A 415 -3.01 -12.86 5.47
C PRO A 415 -3.56 -12.75 6.89
N LEU A 416 -4.38 -13.73 7.28
CA LEU A 416 -5.07 -13.76 8.58
C LEU A 416 -4.13 -13.56 9.77
N VAL A 417 -2.94 -14.16 9.75
CA VAL A 417 -1.95 -14.06 10.83
C VAL A 417 -1.52 -12.62 11.07
N MET A 418 -1.26 -11.86 9.99
CA MET A 418 -0.86 -10.45 10.08
C MET A 418 -2.03 -9.57 10.52
N LYS A 419 -3.23 -9.80 9.97
CA LYS A 419 -4.46 -9.10 10.38
C LYS A 419 -4.75 -9.29 11.87
N THR A 420 -4.53 -10.50 12.39
CA THR A 420 -4.69 -10.85 13.79
C THR A 420 -3.68 -10.13 14.68
N ALA A 421 -2.41 -10.10 14.28
CA ALA A 421 -1.38 -9.38 15.02
C ALA A 421 -1.69 -7.88 15.16
N ILE A 422 -2.14 -7.24 14.07
CA ILE A 422 -2.55 -5.83 14.07
C ILE A 422 -3.77 -5.62 14.98
N ALA A 423 -4.80 -6.46 14.85
CA ALA A 423 -6.01 -6.33 15.65
C ALA A 423 -5.73 -6.46 17.16
N VAL A 424 -4.84 -7.40 17.53
CA VAL A 424 -4.39 -7.61 18.91
C VAL A 424 -3.69 -6.38 19.45
N ASP A 425 -2.73 -5.82 18.70
CA ASP A 425 -1.93 -4.68 19.16
C ASP A 425 -2.77 -3.40 19.33
N ILE A 426 -3.74 -3.16 18.43
CA ILE A 426 -4.56 -1.95 18.47
C ILE A 426 -5.60 -1.99 19.60
N ASN A 427 -6.33 -3.11 19.74
CA ASN A 427 -7.59 -3.11 20.49
C ASN A 427 -7.66 -4.09 21.67
N LEU A 428 -6.80 -5.11 21.76
CA LEU A 428 -6.98 -6.18 22.76
C LEU A 428 -6.96 -5.65 24.21
N ALA A 429 -6.02 -4.77 24.54
CA ALA A 429 -5.90 -4.18 25.87
C ALA A 429 -7.14 -3.36 26.26
N THR A 430 -7.78 -2.69 25.30
CA THR A 430 -9.03 -1.95 25.53
C THR A 430 -10.18 -2.91 25.78
N PHE A 431 -10.27 -3.99 25.01
CA PHE A 431 -11.34 -4.98 25.10
C PHE A 431 -11.29 -5.81 26.39
N GLN A 432 -10.11 -6.15 26.88
CA GLN A 432 -9.94 -6.86 28.15
C GLN A 432 -10.44 -6.04 29.36
N LYS A 433 -10.35 -4.71 29.30
CA LYS A 433 -10.81 -3.81 30.38
C LYS A 433 -12.34 -3.70 30.44
N ILE A 434 -13.04 -4.03 29.37
CA ILE A 434 -14.50 -3.92 29.29
C ILE A 434 -15.16 -4.88 30.28
N ALA A 435 -15.98 -4.34 31.19
CA ALA A 435 -16.62 -5.10 32.26
C ALA A 435 -17.44 -6.31 31.77
N LEU A 436 -18.02 -6.24 30.55
CA LEU A 436 -18.74 -7.36 29.94
C LEU A 436 -17.80 -8.55 29.63
N PHE A 437 -16.61 -8.29 29.12
CA PHE A 437 -15.68 -9.31 28.63
C PHE A 437 -14.68 -9.82 29.68
N GLN A 438 -14.61 -9.20 30.86
CA GLN A 438 -13.73 -9.68 31.95
C GLN A 438 -13.98 -11.17 32.30
N GLY A 439 -12.93 -11.98 32.35
CA GLY A 439 -13.05 -13.41 32.63
C GLY A 439 -13.57 -14.26 31.47
N CYS A 440 -13.70 -13.70 30.27
CA CYS A 440 -13.76 -14.49 29.04
C CYS A 440 -12.33 -14.86 28.60
N ASP A 441 -12.22 -15.94 27.82
CA ASP A 441 -10.96 -16.36 27.22
C ASP A 441 -10.40 -15.28 26.27
N GLN A 442 -9.08 -15.12 26.27
CA GLN A 442 -8.38 -14.14 25.44
C GLN A 442 -8.52 -14.48 23.95
N GLN A 443 -8.47 -15.75 23.57
CA GLN A 443 -8.61 -16.16 22.16
C GLN A 443 -9.99 -15.81 21.58
N MET A 444 -11.05 -15.96 22.38
CA MET A 444 -12.39 -15.49 21.99
C MET A 444 -12.41 -13.98 21.69
N LEU A 445 -11.68 -13.16 22.46
CA LEU A 445 -11.59 -11.72 22.21
C LEU A 445 -10.85 -11.42 20.91
N VAL A 446 -9.78 -12.16 20.61
CA VAL A 446 -9.04 -12.03 19.35
C VAL A 446 -9.94 -12.35 18.16
N ASP A 447 -10.68 -13.47 18.21
CA ASP A 447 -11.62 -13.85 17.15
C ASP A 447 -12.75 -12.83 16.97
N MET A 448 -13.20 -12.21 18.06
CA MET A 448 -14.19 -11.15 18.02
C MET A 448 -13.63 -9.88 17.36
N LEU A 449 -12.40 -9.47 17.70
CA LEU A 449 -11.76 -8.27 17.12
C LEU A 449 -11.70 -8.31 15.59
N LEU A 450 -11.48 -9.50 15.01
CA LEU A 450 -11.42 -9.72 13.57
C LEU A 450 -12.76 -9.51 12.84
N ARG A 451 -13.88 -9.53 13.58
CA ARG A 451 -15.24 -9.38 13.02
C ARG A 451 -15.88 -8.02 13.34
N LEU A 452 -15.18 -7.14 14.06
CA LEU A 452 -15.71 -5.83 14.40
C LEU A 452 -15.68 -4.88 13.21
N LYS A 453 -16.74 -4.09 13.08
CA LYS A 453 -16.82 -2.98 12.11
C LYS A 453 -16.81 -1.65 12.85
N SER A 454 -15.95 -0.71 12.45
CA SER A 454 -15.92 0.64 13.03
C SER A 454 -16.93 1.54 12.29
N ILE A 455 -17.88 2.14 13.01
CA ILE A 455 -18.89 3.05 12.43
C ILE A 455 -18.94 4.35 13.24
N ILE A 456 -18.99 5.48 12.52
CA ILE A 456 -19.11 6.81 13.11
C ILE A 456 -20.56 7.32 13.00
N TYR A 457 -21.10 7.78 14.13
CA TYR A 457 -22.39 8.46 14.24
C TYR A 457 -22.21 9.95 14.51
N LEU A 458 -23.09 10.76 13.92
CA LEU A 458 -23.12 12.22 14.11
C LEU A 458 -23.82 12.61 15.42
N PRO A 459 -23.53 13.80 15.98
CA PRO A 459 -24.26 14.33 17.11
C PRO A 459 -25.76 14.35 16.84
N GLY A 460 -26.52 13.76 17.74
CA GLY A 460 -27.97 13.70 17.66
C GLY A 460 -28.54 12.48 16.93
N ASP A 461 -27.71 11.65 16.32
CA ASP A 461 -28.17 10.45 15.63
C ASP A 461 -28.66 9.39 16.62
N PHE A 462 -29.82 8.80 16.32
CA PHE A 462 -30.29 7.62 17.05
C PHE A 462 -29.55 6.39 16.54
N VAL A 463 -28.68 5.83 17.39
CA VAL A 463 -27.97 4.57 17.12
C VAL A 463 -28.93 3.39 17.28
N VAL A 464 -29.79 3.46 18.30
CA VAL A 464 -30.76 2.42 18.64
C VAL A 464 -32.08 3.08 18.97
N LYS A 465 -33.19 2.55 18.45
CA LYS A 465 -34.54 2.95 18.86
C LYS A 465 -35.23 1.82 19.62
N LYS A 466 -36.00 2.18 20.64
CA LYS A 466 -36.84 1.28 21.43
C LYS A 466 -37.85 0.59 20.51
N GLY A 467 -37.96 -0.72 20.63
CA GLY A 467 -38.86 -1.55 19.84
C GLY A 467 -38.25 -2.11 18.55
N ASP A 468 -37.15 -1.58 18.04
CA ASP A 468 -36.46 -2.12 16.86
C ASP A 468 -35.87 -3.50 17.15
N ILE A 469 -35.62 -4.29 16.10
CA ILE A 469 -35.00 -5.61 16.24
C ILE A 469 -33.49 -5.43 16.47
N GLY A 470 -32.99 -5.92 17.60
CA GLY A 470 -31.57 -5.81 17.97
C GLY A 470 -30.73 -6.91 17.35
N LYS A 471 -30.11 -6.63 16.19
CA LYS A 471 -29.24 -7.57 15.48
C LYS A 471 -27.75 -7.43 15.83
N GLU A 472 -27.37 -6.39 16.53
CA GLU A 472 -25.97 -5.99 16.75
C GLU A 472 -25.77 -5.53 18.20
N MET A 473 -24.53 -5.51 18.67
CA MET A 473 -24.12 -4.76 19.86
C MET A 473 -23.08 -3.72 19.49
N TYR A 474 -22.99 -2.70 20.33
CA TYR A 474 -22.12 -1.56 20.12
C TYR A 474 -21.16 -1.40 21.30
N ILE A 475 -19.91 -1.13 20.97
CA ILE A 475 -18.85 -0.84 21.93
C ILE A 475 -18.33 0.56 21.63
N ILE A 476 -18.29 1.43 22.62
CA ILE A 476 -17.90 2.82 22.41
C ILE A 476 -16.37 2.89 22.38
N LYS A 477 -15.80 3.15 21.19
CA LYS A 477 -14.36 3.38 21.01
C LYS A 477 -13.98 4.78 21.48
N SER A 478 -14.72 5.79 21.01
CA SER A 478 -14.53 7.19 21.41
C SER A 478 -15.84 7.98 21.31
N GLY A 479 -15.93 9.06 22.07
CA GLY A 479 -17.15 9.86 22.21
C GLY A 479 -18.08 9.36 23.32
N ALA A 480 -19.34 9.81 23.27
CA ALA A 480 -20.36 9.47 24.26
C ALA A 480 -21.73 9.34 23.62
N VAL A 481 -22.53 8.42 24.16
CA VAL A 481 -23.93 8.21 23.78
C VAL A 481 -24.82 8.33 25.00
N GLN A 482 -26.06 8.76 24.80
CA GLN A 482 -27.05 8.98 25.83
C GLN A 482 -28.23 8.04 25.64
N VAL A 483 -28.62 7.34 26.71
CA VAL A 483 -29.86 6.58 26.75
C VAL A 483 -30.97 7.54 27.10
N VAL A 484 -31.91 7.73 26.18
CA VAL A 484 -32.99 8.73 26.29
C VAL A 484 -34.37 8.08 26.35
N GLY A 485 -35.32 8.78 26.94
CA GLY A 485 -36.74 8.42 26.89
C GLY A 485 -37.63 9.50 27.49
N GLY A 486 -38.80 9.10 27.99
CA GLY A 486 -39.88 10.03 28.34
C GLY A 486 -40.69 10.50 27.11
N PRO A 487 -41.74 11.30 27.33
CA PRO A 487 -42.43 11.99 26.23
C PRO A 487 -41.41 12.84 25.46
N ASP A 488 -41.33 12.62 24.15
CA ASP A 488 -40.41 13.28 23.21
C ASP A 488 -38.90 13.02 23.37
N ASN A 489 -38.47 11.97 24.08
CA ASN A 489 -37.04 11.63 24.27
C ASN A 489 -36.21 12.75 24.96
N SER A 490 -36.86 13.57 25.79
CA SER A 490 -36.26 14.70 26.48
C SER A 490 -35.47 14.31 27.73
N ILE A 491 -35.77 13.15 28.33
CA ILE A 491 -35.15 12.68 29.57
C ILE A 491 -33.93 11.82 29.23
N VAL A 492 -32.75 12.23 29.72
CA VAL A 492 -31.51 11.45 29.63
C VAL A 492 -31.37 10.59 30.89
N PHE A 493 -31.43 9.26 30.74
CA PHE A 493 -31.26 8.34 31.87
C PHE A 493 -29.81 8.13 32.24
N VAL A 494 -28.94 7.92 31.25
CA VAL A 494 -27.51 7.68 31.47
C VAL A 494 -26.71 8.09 30.25
N THR A 495 -25.51 8.64 30.50
CA THR A 495 -24.51 8.91 29.46
C THR A 495 -23.43 7.84 29.53
N LEU A 496 -23.28 7.07 28.47
CA LEU A 496 -22.24 6.04 28.32
C LEU A 496 -21.04 6.65 27.59
N LYS A 497 -19.84 6.43 28.14
CA LYS A 497 -18.56 6.91 27.61
C LYS A 497 -17.77 5.76 26.98
N ALA A 498 -16.60 6.08 26.41
CA ALA A 498 -15.67 5.09 25.87
C ALA A 498 -15.40 3.92 26.83
N GLY A 499 -15.32 2.70 26.29
CA GLY A 499 -15.16 1.45 27.06
C GLY A 499 -16.48 0.85 27.57
N SER A 500 -17.60 1.57 27.48
CA SER A 500 -18.93 1.01 27.76
C SER A 500 -19.49 0.26 26.56
N VAL A 501 -20.35 -0.71 26.86
CA VAL A 501 -21.06 -1.54 25.88
C VAL A 501 -22.55 -1.27 26.00
N PHE A 502 -23.26 -1.26 24.88
CA PHE A 502 -24.72 -1.19 24.86
C PHE A 502 -25.31 -2.04 23.71
N GLY A 503 -26.57 -2.43 23.88
CA GLY A 503 -27.27 -3.31 22.94
C GLY A 503 -27.00 -4.80 23.19
N GLU A 504 -26.25 -5.13 24.24
CA GLU A 504 -25.91 -6.47 24.71
C GLU A 504 -27.14 -7.29 25.13
N ILE A 505 -28.18 -6.63 25.65
CA ILE A 505 -29.38 -7.29 26.18
C ILE A 505 -30.11 -8.04 25.05
N SER A 506 -30.28 -7.44 23.88
CA SER A 506 -30.99 -8.06 22.74
C SER A 506 -30.21 -9.22 22.10
N LEU A 507 -28.90 -9.29 22.35
CA LEU A 507 -28.05 -10.39 21.88
C LEU A 507 -28.11 -11.59 22.84
N LEU A 508 -28.09 -11.33 24.14
CA LEU A 508 -27.98 -12.37 25.18
C LEU A 508 -29.32 -12.93 25.65
N GLN A 509 -30.44 -12.25 25.37
CA GLN A 509 -31.77 -12.73 25.75
C GLN A 509 -32.33 -13.72 24.72
N SER A 510 -32.86 -14.84 25.23
CA SER A 510 -33.43 -15.91 24.40
C SER A 510 -34.68 -15.42 23.66
N ALA A 511 -34.88 -15.89 22.43
CA ALA A 511 -35.99 -15.51 21.55
C ALA A 511 -37.38 -15.80 22.16
N LYS A 512 -37.48 -16.70 23.14
CA LYS A 512 -38.73 -17.07 23.82
C LYS A 512 -39.40 -15.93 24.62
N ASP A 513 -38.63 -14.94 25.10
CA ASP A 513 -39.15 -13.89 26.01
C ASP A 513 -39.39 -12.52 25.34
N GLY A 514 -39.55 -12.47 24.01
CA GLY A 514 -39.59 -11.19 23.28
C GLY A 514 -38.24 -10.46 23.24
N GLY A 515 -37.16 -11.13 23.64
CA GLY A 515 -35.82 -10.59 23.88
C GLY A 515 -35.05 -10.09 22.65
N ASN A 516 -35.62 -10.16 21.44
CA ASN A 516 -34.94 -9.68 20.24
C ASN A 516 -35.23 -8.20 19.92
N ARG A 517 -36.03 -7.50 20.74
CA ARG A 517 -36.31 -6.07 20.57
C ARG A 517 -35.43 -5.20 21.48
N ARG A 518 -35.15 -3.99 21.03
CA ARG A 518 -34.40 -2.97 21.76
C ARG A 518 -35.25 -2.37 22.87
N THR A 519 -34.69 -2.23 24.06
CA THR A 519 -35.43 -1.82 25.27
C THR A 519 -35.45 -0.31 25.51
N ALA A 520 -34.53 0.45 24.90
CA ALA A 520 -34.40 1.89 25.09
C ALA A 520 -33.92 2.60 23.82
N ASN A 521 -34.14 3.91 23.76
CA ASN A 521 -33.57 4.78 22.73
C ASN A 521 -32.14 5.17 23.14
N VAL A 522 -31.19 5.05 22.22
CA VAL A 522 -29.80 5.49 22.42
C VAL A 522 -29.44 6.46 21.32
N LYS A 523 -29.01 7.65 21.73
CA LYS A 523 -28.69 8.79 20.85
C LYS A 523 -27.24 9.19 21.05
N ALA A 524 -26.52 9.50 19.98
CA ALA A 524 -25.17 10.03 20.06
C ALA A 524 -25.20 11.46 20.63
N HIS A 525 -24.42 11.73 21.68
CA HIS A 525 -24.34 13.06 22.30
C HIS A 525 -23.48 14.00 21.45
N GLY A 526 -22.31 13.51 21.03
CA GLY A 526 -21.42 14.15 20.07
C GLY A 526 -21.13 13.22 18.92
N PHE A 527 -20.02 13.45 18.21
CA PHE A 527 -19.51 12.46 17.28
C PHE A 527 -19.05 11.23 18.07
N ALA A 528 -19.60 10.07 17.73
CA ALA A 528 -19.34 8.82 18.44
C ALA A 528 -18.78 7.79 17.47
N ASN A 529 -17.60 7.24 17.77
CA ASN A 529 -17.03 6.12 17.04
C ASN A 529 -17.33 4.83 17.80
N LEU A 530 -18.06 3.93 17.16
CA LEU A 530 -18.57 2.69 17.74
C LEU A 530 -18.01 1.50 16.98
N PHE A 531 -17.59 0.47 17.71
CA PHE A 531 -17.42 -0.86 17.13
C PHE A 531 -18.75 -1.59 17.15
N VAL A 532 -19.11 -2.18 16.02
CA VAL A 532 -20.33 -2.96 15.82
C VAL A 532 -19.95 -4.43 15.71
N LEU A 533 -20.62 -5.26 16.51
CA LEU A 533 -20.54 -6.71 16.42
C LEU A 533 -21.92 -7.28 16.13
N GLU A 534 -22.03 -8.07 15.06
CA GLU A 534 -23.29 -8.72 14.69
C GLU A 534 -23.60 -9.90 15.61
N LYS A 535 -24.89 -10.14 15.85
CA LYS A 535 -25.39 -11.27 16.65
C LYS A 535 -24.85 -12.58 16.11
N LYS A 536 -24.98 -12.78 14.80
CA LYS A 536 -24.56 -14.00 14.11
C LYS A 536 -23.08 -14.30 14.38
N ASP A 537 -22.23 -13.29 14.15
CA ASP A 537 -20.79 -13.39 14.37
C ASP A 537 -20.43 -13.74 15.81
N LEU A 538 -21.09 -13.10 16.79
CA LEU A 538 -20.88 -13.43 18.19
C LEU A 538 -21.28 -14.88 18.50
N PHE A 539 -22.44 -15.34 18.02
CA PHE A 539 -22.88 -16.72 18.28
C PHE A 539 -21.98 -17.76 17.61
N ASP A 540 -21.52 -17.49 16.38
CA ASP A 540 -20.57 -18.35 15.68
C ASP A 540 -19.26 -18.51 16.47
N ILE A 541 -18.76 -17.42 17.08
CA ILE A 541 -17.57 -17.47 17.94
C ILE A 541 -17.87 -18.27 19.22
N LEU A 542 -18.99 -18.00 19.89
CA LEU A 542 -19.31 -18.60 21.20
C LEU A 542 -19.50 -20.12 21.14
N VAL A 543 -19.84 -20.69 19.98
CA VAL A 543 -19.87 -22.16 19.78
C VAL A 543 -18.52 -22.80 20.10
N HIS A 544 -17.41 -22.11 19.82
CA HIS A 544 -16.07 -22.60 20.09
C HIS A 544 -15.58 -22.33 21.52
N TYR A 545 -16.22 -21.41 22.25
CA TYR A 545 -15.81 -20.98 23.60
C TYR A 545 -16.97 -21.09 24.62
N PRO A 546 -17.39 -22.32 24.98
CA PRO A 546 -18.57 -22.54 25.83
C PRO A 546 -18.42 -21.98 27.25
N GLU A 547 -17.20 -21.93 27.80
CA GLU A 547 -16.96 -21.33 29.13
C GLU A 547 -17.17 -19.81 29.10
N SER A 548 -16.63 -19.13 28.09
CA SER A 548 -16.87 -17.70 27.88
C SER A 548 -18.35 -17.39 27.63
N GLN A 549 -19.07 -18.28 26.93
CA GLN A 549 -20.52 -18.19 26.75
C GLN A 549 -21.26 -18.22 28.09
N LYS A 550 -20.89 -19.12 29.01
CA LYS A 550 -21.47 -19.18 30.38
C LYS A 550 -21.20 -17.89 31.16
N VAL A 551 -19.98 -17.35 31.08
CA VAL A 551 -19.61 -16.08 31.73
C VAL A 551 -20.43 -14.92 31.19
N LEU A 552 -20.53 -14.78 29.87
CA LEU A 552 -21.33 -13.75 29.22
C LEU A 552 -22.82 -13.90 29.53
N ALA A 553 -23.36 -15.12 29.52
CA ALA A 553 -24.75 -15.37 29.88
C ALA A 553 -25.04 -15.01 31.35
N ARG A 554 -24.12 -15.33 32.28
CA ARG A 554 -24.23 -14.95 33.70
C ARG A 554 -24.22 -13.44 33.87
N LYS A 555 -23.33 -12.72 33.18
CA LYS A 555 -23.26 -11.25 33.21
C LYS A 555 -24.48 -10.62 32.56
N GLY A 556 -24.94 -11.14 31.43
CA GLY A 556 -26.17 -10.71 30.76
C GLY A 556 -27.37 -10.80 31.71
N ARG A 557 -27.58 -11.94 32.38
CA ARG A 557 -28.66 -12.11 33.37
C ARG A 557 -28.57 -11.12 34.53
N LYS A 558 -27.36 -10.80 35.03
CA LYS A 558 -27.17 -9.78 36.07
C LYS A 558 -27.58 -8.39 35.57
N LEU A 559 -27.20 -8.03 34.34
CA LEU A 559 -27.56 -6.75 33.72
C LEU A 559 -29.06 -6.61 33.48
N THR A 560 -29.75 -7.71 33.14
CA THR A 560 -31.23 -7.72 33.01
C THR A 560 -31.91 -7.60 34.37
N LYS A 561 -31.42 -8.30 35.41
CA LYS A 561 -32.01 -8.27 36.76
C LYS A 561 -31.80 -6.94 37.48
N ALA A 562 -30.66 -6.28 37.28
CA ALA A 562 -30.39 -4.96 37.83
C ALA A 562 -31.32 -3.87 37.25
N LYS A 563 -32.07 -4.16 36.19
CA LYS A 563 -32.98 -3.24 35.48
C LYS A 563 -34.47 -3.65 35.56
N GLY A 564 -34.90 -4.38 36.60
CA GLY A 564 -36.32 -4.69 36.87
C GLY A 564 -37.23 -3.44 36.97
N PRO A 565 -38.55 -3.57 36.80
CA PRO A 565 -39.34 -2.76 35.86
C PRO A 565 -39.81 -1.40 36.42
N ALA A 566 -39.38 -0.30 35.81
CA ALA A 566 -40.12 0.96 35.84
C ALA A 566 -41.19 0.93 34.73
N ALA A 567 -42.28 0.19 34.97
CA ALA A 567 -43.45 0.21 34.10
C ALA A 567 -44.28 1.46 34.41
N ALA A 568 -44.05 2.55 33.68
CA ALA A 568 -45.04 3.62 33.55
C ALA A 568 -46.04 3.21 32.46
N LYS A 569 -47.27 2.91 32.89
CA LYS A 569 -48.44 2.76 32.00
C LYS A 569 -48.68 4.10 31.30
N THR A 570 -48.68 4.12 29.97
CA THR A 570 -49.32 5.19 29.20
C THR A 570 -49.93 4.56 27.95
N ASN A 571 -51.22 4.86 27.78
CA ASN A 571 -52.10 4.38 26.72
C ASN A 571 -51.53 4.61 25.32
N GLU A 572 -51.81 3.66 24.44
CA GLU A 572 -51.51 3.72 23.02
C GLU A 572 -52.39 4.77 22.34
N GLU A 573 -51.78 5.74 21.65
CA GLU A 573 -52.36 6.34 20.46
C GLU A 573 -51.38 6.14 19.29
N LYS A 574 -51.85 5.44 18.26
CA LYS A 574 -51.13 5.25 16.99
C LYS A 574 -51.05 6.57 16.23
N GLN A 575 -49.84 7.06 15.95
CA GLN A 575 -49.61 7.94 14.80
C GLN A 575 -48.75 7.25 13.74
N LYS A 576 -49.32 7.15 12.54
CA LYS A 576 -48.67 6.71 11.31
C LYS A 576 -47.71 7.81 10.83
N GLY A 577 -46.50 7.39 10.44
CA GLY A 577 -45.80 7.92 9.27
C GLY A 577 -45.04 9.24 9.40
N LEU A 578 -43.71 9.12 9.29
CA LEU A 578 -42.77 10.05 8.64
C LEU A 578 -42.42 11.38 9.34
N THR A 579 -41.52 11.34 10.33
CA THR A 579 -40.64 12.49 10.67
C THR A 579 -39.24 12.00 11.11
N LEU A 580 -38.37 11.66 10.16
CA LEU A 580 -36.95 11.34 10.43
C LEU A 580 -36.06 12.59 10.52
N PHE A 581 -36.65 13.79 10.45
CA PHE A 581 -35.95 15.06 10.55
C PHE A 581 -36.72 15.96 11.52
N GLY A 582 -36.03 16.46 12.56
CA GLY A 582 -36.60 17.46 13.46
C GLY A 582 -37.07 18.69 12.69
N GLN A 583 -38.16 19.31 13.16
CA GLN A 583 -38.63 20.57 12.58
C GLN A 583 -37.53 21.62 12.69
N LYS A 584 -37.31 22.36 11.60
CA LYS A 584 -36.37 23.47 11.50
C LYS A 584 -36.67 24.48 12.62
N PRO A 585 -35.69 24.96 13.40
CA PRO A 585 -35.95 26.04 14.35
C PRO A 585 -36.51 27.25 13.60
N PRO A 586 -37.52 27.95 14.16
CA PRO A 586 -38.13 29.08 13.49
C PRO A 586 -37.07 30.14 13.21
N THR A 587 -37.05 30.64 11.96
CA THR A 587 -36.09 31.66 11.53
C THR A 587 -36.17 32.86 12.48
N PRO A 588 -35.04 33.30 13.10
CA PRO A 588 -35.04 34.44 14.01
C PRO A 588 -35.63 35.68 13.32
N LYS A 589 -36.42 36.49 14.04
CA LYS A 589 -37.11 37.68 13.50
C LYS A 589 -36.16 38.66 12.75
N LEU A 590 -34.89 38.70 13.13
CA LEU A 590 -33.82 39.48 12.47
C LEU A 590 -33.52 39.05 11.03
N LEU A 591 -33.61 37.76 10.70
CA LEU A 591 -33.33 37.24 9.35
C LEU A 591 -34.49 37.44 8.38
N LYS A 592 -35.74 37.57 8.87
CA LYS A 592 -36.88 38.00 8.05
C LYS A 592 -36.75 39.46 7.61
N ALA A 593 -36.19 40.33 8.45
CA ALA A 593 -35.92 41.73 8.09
C ALA A 593 -34.82 41.85 7.02
N PHE A 594 -33.75 41.05 7.12
CA PHE A 594 -32.68 41.02 6.12
C PHE A 594 -33.13 40.44 4.76
N ALA A 595 -34.01 39.43 4.75
CA ALA A 595 -34.56 38.89 3.51
C ALA A 595 -35.44 39.90 2.75
N SER A 596 -36.12 40.81 3.46
CA SER A 596 -36.89 41.91 2.86
C SER A 596 -35.98 43.00 2.27
N ILE A 597 -34.82 43.26 2.89
CA ILE A 597 -33.81 44.22 2.39
C ILE A 597 -33.11 43.68 1.13
N CYS A 598 -32.79 42.38 1.09
CA CYS A 598 -32.21 41.77 -0.11
C CYS A 598 -33.18 41.71 -1.30
N LYS A 599 -34.50 41.66 -1.08
CA LYS A 599 -35.50 41.76 -2.16
C LYS A 599 -35.59 43.17 -2.76
N LEU A 600 -35.21 44.24 -2.03
CA LEU A 600 -35.13 45.58 -2.61
C LEU A 600 -33.89 45.78 -3.50
N LYS A 601 -32.78 45.08 -3.21
CA LYS A 601 -31.53 45.20 -3.98
C LYS A 601 -31.58 44.56 -5.37
N VAL A 602 -32.49 43.62 -5.60
CA VAL A 602 -32.69 42.98 -6.91
C VAL A 602 -33.42 43.90 -7.91
N LYS A 603 -34.14 44.94 -7.43
CA LYS A 603 -34.82 45.91 -8.31
C LYS A 603 -33.93 47.07 -8.78
N PHE A 604 -32.77 47.28 -8.16
CA PHE A 604 -31.82 48.36 -8.52
C PHE A 604 -30.66 47.90 -9.41
N SER A 605 -30.42 46.59 -9.54
CA SER A 605 -29.31 46.03 -10.34
C SER A 605 -29.64 45.85 -11.83
N PHE A 606 -30.85 46.21 -12.28
CA PHE A 606 -31.26 46.11 -13.69
C PHE A 606 -31.12 47.43 -14.47
N MET A 607 -30.61 48.50 -13.84
CA MET A 607 -30.52 49.84 -14.44
C MET A 607 -29.08 50.41 -14.46
N LEU A 608 -28.07 49.54 -14.61
CA LEU A 608 -26.69 49.94 -14.91
C LEU A 608 -26.00 48.81 -15.70
N ASN A 609 -26.30 48.73 -16.99
CA ASN A 609 -25.52 48.01 -17.99
C ASN A 609 -25.62 48.77 -19.33
N PHE A 610 -25.20 50.04 -19.28
CA PHE A 610 -24.76 50.81 -20.44
C PHE A 610 -23.61 51.69 -19.94
N TYR A 611 -22.39 51.18 -20.08
CA TYR A 611 -21.15 51.85 -20.47
C TYR A 611 -20.03 50.81 -20.53
#